data_AF-A0A7K7UFR9-F1
#
_entry.id   AF-A0A7K7UFR9-F1
#
_cell.length_a   1.000
_cell.length_b   1.000
_cell.length_c   1.000
_cell.angle_alpha   90.00
_cell.angle_beta   90.00
_cell.angle_gamma   90.00
#
_symmetry.space_group_name_H-M   'P 1'
#
loop_
_entity.id
_entity.type
_entity.pdbx_description
1 polymer ?
#
loop_
_entity_poly.entity_id
_entity_poly.type
_entity_poly.pdbx_seq_one_letter_code
_entity_poly.pdbx_strand_id
1 'polypeptide(L)'
;WGTTARCHQRWGAPGSPGPLPQRPPSGQRFASVPRYVEMLVVADESMARFHGAGRRRSLLTVLAAAARSFRHGSLANPVELRVTRLVVLGQGTPGPPTTSNAAQMLRNFCQWQKGLNVPDEDSPLHFDTAILFTRQDLCGAATCDTLGMADVGTVCDPERSCAIVEDDGLQSAFTAAHELG
;
A
#
# COMPACT_ATOMS: atom_id res chain seq x y z
N TRP A 1 7.86 19.43 7.91
CA TRP A 1 7.70 19.20 6.48
C TRP A 1 8.87 18.36 5.99
N GLY A 2 8.81 17.05 6.26
CA GLY A 2 9.85 16.12 5.81
C GLY A 2 9.59 15.77 4.36
N THR A 3 10.61 15.85 3.51
CA THR A 3 10.54 15.45 2.10
C THR A 3 10.14 13.99 1.98
N THR A 4 8.95 13.72 1.42
CA THR A 4 8.53 12.39 0.97
C THR A 4 9.57 11.89 -0.03
N ALA A 5 9.99 10.64 0.10
CA ALA A 5 11.03 10.09 -0.75
C ALA A 5 10.39 9.68 -2.08
N ARG A 6 10.30 10.63 -3.01
CA ARG A 6 9.66 10.51 -4.32
C ARG A 6 9.96 9.19 -5.01
N CYS A 7 8.90 8.54 -5.46
CA CYS A 7 8.97 7.33 -6.26
C CYS A 7 9.74 7.58 -7.56
N HIS A 8 9.57 8.75 -8.16
CA HIS A 8 10.25 9.11 -9.40
C HIS A 8 11.74 9.47 -9.30
N GLN A 9 12.31 9.66 -8.10
CA GLN A 9 13.70 10.14 -7.98
C GLN A 9 14.77 9.08 -7.68
N ARG A 10 14.41 7.80 -7.55
CA ARG A 10 15.41 6.76 -7.20
C ARG A 10 15.38 5.46 -8.00
N TRP A 11 14.46 5.29 -8.93
CA TRP A 11 14.49 4.15 -9.86
C TRP A 11 14.90 4.66 -11.25
N GLY A 12 16.22 4.82 -11.45
CA GLY A 12 16.76 5.35 -12.70
C GLY A 12 16.46 4.44 -13.89
N ALA A 13 15.87 5.01 -14.95
CA ALA A 13 15.77 4.38 -16.26
C ALA A 13 17.18 4.11 -16.84
N PRO A 14 17.37 3.04 -17.64
CA PRO A 14 18.68 2.75 -18.24
C PRO A 14 18.96 3.74 -19.37
N GLY A 15 19.73 4.79 -19.07
CA GLY A 15 20.29 5.73 -20.06
C GLY A 15 21.67 5.29 -20.56
N SER A 16 21.88 5.45 -21.86
CA SER A 16 23.05 5.07 -22.70
C SER A 16 24.45 5.39 -22.14
N PRO A 17 25.51 4.67 -22.59
CA PRO A 17 26.84 4.73 -21.96
C PRO A 17 27.60 6.01 -22.34
N GLY A 18 27.73 6.92 -21.38
CA GLY A 18 28.75 7.97 -21.37
C GLY A 18 30.07 7.50 -20.73
N PRO A 19 31.17 8.29 -20.80
CA PRO A 19 32.51 7.84 -20.43
C PRO A 19 32.64 7.51 -18.94
N LEU A 20 33.41 6.47 -18.62
CA LEU A 20 33.61 5.90 -17.27
C LEU A 20 34.05 6.94 -16.23
N PRO A 21 33.38 7.04 -15.06
CA PRO A 21 33.84 7.89 -13.97
C PRO A 21 34.91 7.22 -13.11
N GLN A 22 35.82 8.04 -12.60
CA GLN A 22 36.93 7.68 -11.73
C GLN A 22 36.45 7.05 -10.41
N ARG A 23 37.29 6.16 -9.85
CA ARG A 23 37.05 5.38 -8.63
C ARG A 23 36.58 6.27 -7.46
N PRO A 24 35.41 6.02 -6.84
CA PRO A 24 34.96 6.85 -5.74
C PRO A 24 35.81 6.60 -4.49
N PRO A 25 36.03 7.63 -3.64
CA PRO A 25 36.70 7.44 -2.36
C PRO A 25 35.87 6.50 -1.49
N SER A 26 36.55 5.51 -0.90
CA SER A 26 35.99 4.56 0.06
C SER A 26 35.49 5.31 1.30
N GLY A 27 34.17 5.51 1.40
CA GLY A 27 33.59 6.23 2.54
C GLY A 27 32.13 6.66 2.41
N GLN A 28 31.45 6.47 1.29
CA GLN A 28 30.00 6.65 1.25
C GLN A 28 29.31 5.43 1.87
N ARG A 29 29.13 5.48 3.19
CA ARG A 29 28.05 4.73 3.83
C ARG A 29 26.77 5.10 3.08
N PHE A 30 26.03 4.11 2.59
CA PHE A 30 24.66 4.31 2.14
C PHE A 30 23.87 4.91 3.32
N ALA A 31 23.80 6.24 3.40
CA ALA A 31 22.99 6.90 4.40
C ALA A 31 21.54 6.49 4.10
N SER A 32 20.92 5.81 5.04
CA SER A 32 19.55 5.34 4.92
C SER A 32 18.62 6.56 4.99
N VAL A 33 18.18 7.03 3.82
CA VAL A 33 17.27 8.18 3.74
C VAL A 33 15.88 7.72 4.16
N PRO A 34 15.21 8.43 5.10
CA PRO A 34 13.83 8.14 5.48
C PRO A 34 12.92 8.08 4.26
N ARG A 35 12.14 7.00 4.17
CA ARG A 35 11.12 6.77 3.16
C ARG A 35 9.75 6.86 3.79
N TYR A 36 8.83 7.51 3.10
CA TYR A 36 7.44 7.60 3.51
C TYR A 36 6.62 6.94 2.42
N VAL A 37 5.66 6.11 2.81
CA VAL A 37 4.71 5.45 1.90
C VAL A 37 3.35 6.05 2.18
N GLU A 38 2.92 6.94 1.30
CA GLU A 38 1.64 7.64 1.37
C GLU A 38 0.54 6.71 0.84
N MET A 39 -0.46 6.42 1.68
CA MET A 39 -1.45 5.40 1.36
C MET A 39 -2.89 5.90 1.38
N LEU A 40 -3.62 5.47 0.35
CA LEU A 40 -5.07 5.41 0.33
C LEU A 40 -5.55 4.13 1.02
N VAL A 41 -6.34 4.27 2.06
CA VAL A 41 -6.99 3.16 2.77
C VAL A 41 -8.45 3.12 2.37
N VAL A 42 -8.93 1.96 1.93
CA VAL A 42 -10.32 1.76 1.51
C VAL A 42 -10.93 0.63 2.33
N ALA A 43 -12.10 0.89 2.91
CA ALA A 43 -12.92 -0.14 3.54
C ALA A 43 -14.13 -0.39 2.65
N ASP A 44 -14.36 -1.63 2.25
CA ASP A 44 -15.54 -1.99 1.46
C ASP A 44 -16.84 -2.00 2.29
N GLU A 45 -17.97 -2.34 1.65
CA GLU A 45 -19.27 -2.43 2.31
C GLU A 45 -19.26 -3.47 3.44
N SER A 46 -18.58 -4.60 3.25
CA SER A 46 -18.56 -5.68 4.24
C SER A 46 -17.83 -5.25 5.53
N MET A 47 -16.74 -4.49 5.40
CA MET A 47 -16.08 -3.82 6.53
C MET A 47 -16.99 -2.81 7.22
N ALA A 48 -17.69 -1.99 6.42
CA ALA A 48 -18.59 -0.97 6.96
C ALA A 48 -19.76 -1.57 7.74
N ARG A 49 -20.28 -2.72 7.27
CA ARG A 49 -21.35 -3.50 7.91
C ARG A 49 -20.87 -4.19 9.18
N PHE A 50 -19.71 -4.86 9.15
CA PHE A 50 -19.20 -5.64 10.28
C PHE A 50 -18.78 -4.75 11.47
N HIS A 51 -17.96 -3.73 11.22
CA HIS A 51 -17.42 -2.88 12.29
C HIS A 51 -18.35 -1.71 12.67
N GLY A 52 -19.39 -1.44 11.89
CA GLY A 52 -20.34 -0.34 12.14
C GLY A 52 -19.63 1.00 12.36
N ALA A 53 -20.01 1.74 13.40
CA ALA A 53 -19.38 3.03 13.73
C ALA A 53 -17.88 2.91 14.06
N GLY A 54 -17.40 1.73 14.48
CA GLY A 54 -16.01 1.47 14.86
C GLY A 54 -15.03 1.25 13.70
N ARG A 55 -15.52 1.13 12.46
CA ARG A 55 -14.72 0.76 11.26
C ARG A 55 -13.46 1.59 11.06
N ARG A 56 -13.56 2.93 11.18
CA ARG A 56 -12.40 3.83 11.03
C ARG A 56 -11.35 3.60 12.11
N ARG A 57 -11.79 3.45 13.36
CA ARG A 57 -10.89 3.19 14.50
C ARG A 57 -10.21 1.83 14.35
N SER A 58 -10.95 0.80 13.92
CA SER A 58 -10.41 -0.54 13.68
C SER A 58 -9.27 -0.49 12.66
N LEU A 59 -9.53 0.08 11.48
CA LEU A 59 -8.54 0.24 10.41
C LEU A 59 -7.30 1.01 10.85
N LEU A 60 -7.48 2.14 11.51
CA LEU A 60 -6.34 2.93 12.00
C LEU A 60 -5.53 2.17 13.05
N THR A 61 -6.15 1.30 13.85
CA THR A 61 -5.45 0.46 14.83
C THR A 61 -4.61 -0.61 14.14
N VAL A 62 -5.20 -1.32 13.17
CA VAL A 62 -4.52 -2.31 12.30
C VAL A 62 -3.33 -1.67 11.58
N LEU A 63 -3.53 -0.52 10.93
CA LEU A 63 -2.48 0.17 10.19
C LEU A 63 -1.41 0.75 11.11
N ALA A 64 -1.76 1.21 12.32
CA ALA A 64 -0.77 1.64 13.30
C ALA A 64 0.12 0.47 13.75
N ALA A 65 -0.44 -0.73 13.89
CA ALA A 65 0.32 -1.94 14.17
C ALA A 65 1.20 -2.35 12.97
N ALA A 66 0.68 -2.35 11.75
CA ALA A 66 1.46 -2.61 10.54
C ALA A 66 2.64 -1.62 10.39
N ALA A 67 2.39 -0.33 10.64
CA ALA A 67 3.42 0.71 10.59
C ALA A 67 4.54 0.50 11.61
N ARG A 68 4.30 -0.22 12.72
CA ARG A 68 5.38 -0.56 13.67
C ARG A 68 6.35 -1.58 13.07
N SER A 69 5.89 -2.50 12.23
CA SER A 69 6.73 -3.47 11.54
C SER A 69 7.74 -2.78 10.62
N PHE A 70 7.31 -1.76 9.86
CA PHE A 70 8.18 -0.99 8.97
C PHE A 70 9.19 -0.10 9.69
N ARG A 71 8.94 0.24 10.95
CA ARG A 71 9.89 0.98 11.81
C ARG A 71 10.85 0.08 12.58
N HIS A 72 10.74 -1.25 12.45
CA HIS A 72 11.60 -2.16 13.18
C HIS A 72 13.03 -2.14 12.61
N GLY A 73 14.04 -2.18 13.49
CA GLY A 73 15.44 -2.06 13.10
C GLY A 73 15.94 -3.16 12.17
N SER A 74 15.26 -4.31 12.11
CA SER A 74 15.58 -5.40 11.18
C SER A 74 15.42 -5.04 9.70
N LEU A 75 14.64 -4.00 9.37
CA LEU A 75 14.46 -3.55 7.99
C LEU A 75 15.71 -2.82 7.45
N ALA A 76 16.63 -2.42 8.34
CA ALA A 76 17.86 -1.66 8.07
C ALA A 76 17.67 -0.31 7.33
N ASN A 77 16.44 0.00 6.91
CA ASN A 77 16.04 1.19 6.20
C ASN A 77 14.87 1.84 6.94
N PRO A 78 14.91 3.15 7.21
CA PRO A 78 13.80 3.86 7.84
C PRO A 78 12.65 4.01 6.84
N VAL A 79 11.58 3.24 7.03
CA VAL A 79 10.34 3.34 6.25
C VAL A 79 9.18 3.68 7.19
N GLU A 80 8.35 4.64 6.80
CA GLU A 80 7.19 5.10 7.56
C GLU A 80 5.94 5.04 6.69
N LEU A 81 4.97 4.22 7.10
CA LEU A 81 3.64 4.18 6.49
C LEU A 81 2.81 5.39 6.92
N ARG A 82 2.20 6.09 5.97
CA ARG A 82 1.40 7.30 6.20
C ARG A 82 0.04 7.23 5.54
N VAL A 83 -1.02 7.11 6.34
CA VAL A 83 -2.39 7.20 5.85
C VAL A 83 -2.71 8.64 5.47
N THR A 84 -2.76 8.95 4.19
CA THR A 84 -3.12 10.28 3.68
C THR A 84 -4.63 10.39 3.46
N ARG A 85 -5.27 9.30 3.05
CA ARG A 85 -6.71 9.25 2.76
C ARG A 85 -7.33 7.96 3.28
N LEU A 86 -8.53 8.06 3.87
CA LEU A 86 -9.33 6.92 4.31
C LEU A 86 -10.75 7.05 3.74
N VAL A 87 -11.11 6.11 2.87
CA VAL A 87 -12.42 6.01 2.23
C VAL A 87 -13.17 4.82 2.80
N VAL A 88 -14.45 5.02 3.15
CA VAL A 88 -15.34 3.95 3.60
C VAL A 88 -16.49 3.87 2.62
N LEU A 89 -16.62 2.72 1.96
CA LEU A 89 -17.70 2.44 1.02
C LEU A 89 -18.88 1.87 1.80
N GLY A 90 -19.97 2.64 1.87
CA GLY A 90 -21.22 2.17 2.45
C GLY A 90 -22.12 1.50 1.42
N GLN A 91 -23.27 1.01 1.87
CA GLN A 91 -24.31 0.50 0.98
C GLN A 91 -24.69 1.57 -0.07
N GLY A 92 -24.67 1.19 -1.35
CA GLY A 92 -24.98 2.09 -2.46
C GLY A 92 -23.89 3.13 -2.79
N THR A 93 -22.76 3.13 -2.07
CA THR A 93 -21.60 3.96 -2.42
C THR A 93 -20.85 3.31 -3.58
N PRO A 94 -20.58 4.03 -4.70
CA PRO A 94 -19.80 3.49 -5.79
C PRO A 94 -18.40 3.05 -5.33
N GLY A 95 -17.98 1.85 -5.70
CA GLY A 95 -16.73 1.23 -5.29
C GLY A 95 -16.19 0.24 -6.33
N PRO A 96 -15.00 -0.36 -6.09
CA PRO A 96 -14.49 -1.42 -6.94
C PRO A 96 -15.43 -2.64 -6.87
N PRO A 97 -15.65 -3.37 -7.99
CA PRO A 97 -16.39 -4.63 -7.93
C PRO A 97 -15.70 -5.65 -7.02
N THR A 98 -16.42 -6.16 -6.02
CA THR A 98 -15.93 -7.19 -5.10
C THR A 98 -16.27 -8.59 -5.59
N THR A 99 -15.45 -9.58 -5.24
CA THR A 99 -15.56 -10.99 -5.65
C THR A 99 -14.72 -11.84 -4.70
N SER A 100 -15.07 -13.10 -4.45
CA SER A 100 -14.23 -13.96 -3.61
C SER A 100 -12.90 -14.32 -4.29
N ASN A 101 -12.78 -14.20 -5.60
CA ASN A 101 -11.51 -14.45 -6.28
C ASN A 101 -10.50 -13.33 -5.98
N ALA A 102 -9.50 -13.60 -5.16
CA ALA A 102 -8.53 -12.61 -4.70
C ALA A 102 -7.81 -11.90 -5.87
N ALA A 103 -7.37 -12.66 -6.88
CA ALA A 103 -6.69 -12.08 -8.04
C ALA A 103 -7.58 -11.16 -8.86
N GLN A 104 -8.87 -11.49 -8.99
CA GLN A 104 -9.83 -10.63 -9.66
C GLN A 104 -10.18 -9.40 -8.82
N MET A 105 -10.35 -9.56 -7.50
CA MET A 105 -10.62 -8.43 -6.61
C MET A 105 -9.45 -7.43 -6.64
N LEU A 106 -8.21 -7.91 -6.61
CA LEU A 106 -7.02 -7.06 -6.73
C LEU A 106 -7.06 -6.25 -8.03
N ARG A 107 -7.23 -6.90 -9.19
CA ARG A 107 -7.31 -6.20 -10.49
C ARG A 107 -8.41 -5.13 -10.52
N ASN A 108 -9.60 -5.48 -10.03
CA ASN A 108 -10.72 -4.55 -9.95
C ASN A 108 -10.40 -3.33 -9.07
N PHE A 109 -9.76 -3.56 -7.93
CA PHE A 109 -9.36 -2.51 -7.01
C PHE A 109 -8.26 -1.61 -7.59
N CYS A 110 -7.22 -2.18 -8.18
CA CYS A 110 -6.14 -1.42 -8.83
C CYS A 110 -6.65 -0.52 -9.96
N GLN A 111 -7.59 -1.02 -10.76
CA GLN A 111 -8.22 -0.23 -11.82
C GLN A 111 -9.07 0.92 -11.24
N TRP A 112 -9.80 0.67 -10.16
CA TRP A 112 -10.66 1.67 -9.54
C TRP A 112 -9.86 2.75 -8.80
N GLN A 113 -8.84 2.38 -8.02
CA GLN A 113 -8.05 3.33 -7.22
C GLN A 113 -7.33 4.34 -8.12
N LYS A 114 -6.93 3.94 -9.34
CA LYS A 114 -6.27 4.81 -10.31
C LYS A 114 -7.09 6.07 -10.60
N GLY A 115 -8.42 5.94 -10.64
CA GLY A 115 -9.33 7.08 -10.86
C GLY A 115 -9.40 8.07 -9.69
N LEU A 116 -8.87 7.70 -8.52
CA LEU A 116 -8.79 8.56 -7.33
C LEU A 116 -7.42 9.20 -7.14
N ASN A 117 -6.40 8.72 -7.84
CA ASN A 117 -5.04 9.23 -7.73
C ASN A 117 -4.83 10.43 -8.66
N VAL A 118 -3.83 11.24 -8.37
CA VAL A 118 -3.43 12.40 -9.19
C VAL A 118 -1.96 12.28 -9.59
N PRO A 119 -1.55 12.77 -10.78
CA PRO A 119 -0.16 12.68 -11.23
C PRO A 119 0.82 13.56 -10.44
N ASP A 120 0.32 14.60 -9.79
CA ASP A 120 1.13 15.54 -9.01
C ASP A 120 1.47 14.93 -7.64
N GLU A 121 2.72 14.45 -7.48
CA GLU A 121 3.22 13.85 -6.21
C GLU A 121 3.16 14.83 -5.02
N ASP A 122 3.14 16.15 -5.25
CA ASP A 122 3.04 17.13 -4.16
C ASP A 122 1.59 17.40 -3.72
N SER A 123 0.61 16.86 -4.44
CA SER A 123 -0.80 17.03 -4.12
C SER A 123 -1.21 16.20 -2.90
N PRO A 124 -2.01 16.75 -1.96
CA PRO A 124 -2.55 15.97 -0.84
C PRO A 124 -3.54 14.88 -1.28
N LEU A 125 -3.95 14.88 -2.55
CA LEU A 125 -4.79 13.84 -3.12
C LEU A 125 -3.97 12.67 -3.69
N HIS A 126 -2.65 12.85 -3.86
CA HIS A 126 -1.74 11.81 -4.30
C HIS A 126 -1.54 10.75 -3.21
N PHE A 127 -1.23 9.54 -3.64
CA PHE A 127 -0.80 8.44 -2.78
C PHE A 127 0.09 7.49 -3.59
N ASP A 128 1.11 6.94 -2.92
CA ASP A 128 2.05 5.97 -3.49
C ASP A 128 1.38 4.60 -3.66
N THR A 129 0.54 4.21 -2.71
CA THR A 129 -0.10 2.88 -2.71
C THR A 129 -1.54 2.92 -2.19
N ALA A 130 -2.35 1.94 -2.57
CA ALA A 130 -3.72 1.80 -2.09
C ALA A 130 -3.92 0.43 -1.43
N ILE A 131 -4.65 0.38 -0.32
CA ILE A 131 -5.00 -0.87 0.36
C ILE A 131 -6.51 -0.96 0.58
N LEU A 132 -7.10 -2.07 0.12
CA LEU A 132 -8.51 -2.41 0.33
C LEU A 132 -8.63 -3.40 1.47
N PHE A 133 -9.44 -3.08 2.47
CA PHE A 133 -9.87 -4.01 3.51
C PHE A 133 -11.28 -4.51 3.22
N THR A 134 -11.46 -5.82 3.30
CA THR A 134 -12.74 -6.51 3.14
C THR A 134 -12.96 -7.54 4.25
N ARG A 135 -14.22 -7.82 4.60
CA ARG A 135 -14.64 -8.97 5.43
C ARG A 135 -15.17 -10.13 4.59
N GLN A 136 -15.04 -10.04 3.27
CA GLN A 136 -15.35 -11.13 2.36
C GLN A 136 -14.17 -12.09 2.29
N ASP A 137 -14.48 -13.39 2.31
CA ASP A 137 -13.50 -14.48 2.20
C ASP A 137 -12.77 -14.41 0.84
N LEU A 138 -11.44 -14.30 0.90
CA LEU A 138 -10.56 -14.23 -0.26
C LEU A 138 -10.04 -15.62 -0.63
N CYS A 139 -10.44 -16.06 -1.82
CA CYS A 139 -10.09 -17.35 -2.39
C CYS A 139 -9.01 -17.21 -3.48
N GLY A 140 -7.95 -18.01 -3.34
CA GLY A 140 -6.96 -18.26 -4.37
C GLY A 140 -7.45 -19.26 -5.41
N ALA A 141 -6.51 -19.82 -6.18
CA ALA A 141 -6.84 -20.79 -7.24
C ALA A 141 -7.37 -22.13 -6.71
N ALA A 142 -6.97 -22.54 -5.50
CA ALA A 142 -7.26 -23.86 -4.94
C ALA A 142 -7.95 -23.84 -3.56
N THR A 143 -7.68 -22.83 -2.72
CA THR A 143 -8.25 -22.72 -1.36
C THR A 143 -8.61 -21.27 -1.02
N CYS A 144 -9.36 -21.09 0.07
CA CYS A 144 -9.72 -19.80 0.65
C CYS A 144 -8.94 -19.51 1.94
N ASP A 145 -7.68 -19.95 2.00
CA ASP A 145 -6.77 -19.61 3.11
C ASP A 145 -5.99 -18.31 2.83
N THR A 146 -6.34 -17.59 1.76
CA THR A 146 -5.62 -16.39 1.33
C THR A 146 -6.16 -15.19 2.09
N LEU A 147 -5.35 -14.55 2.93
CA LEU A 147 -5.78 -13.36 3.68
C LEU A 147 -5.44 -12.04 2.98
N GLY A 148 -4.68 -12.07 1.89
CA GLY A 148 -4.27 -10.87 1.17
C GLY A 148 -3.68 -11.17 -0.20
N MET A 149 -3.55 -10.12 -1.01
CA MET A 149 -2.85 -10.19 -2.29
C MET A 149 -2.35 -8.81 -2.74
N ALA A 150 -1.12 -8.77 -3.25
CA ALA A 150 -0.51 -7.62 -3.89
C ALA A 150 0.44 -8.04 -5.02
N ASP A 151 0.74 -7.10 -5.92
CA ASP A 151 1.81 -7.27 -6.91
C ASP A 151 3.18 -6.95 -6.29
N VAL A 152 4.20 -7.72 -6.64
CA VAL A 152 5.57 -7.53 -6.11
C VAL A 152 6.27 -6.36 -6.81
N GLY A 153 6.88 -5.48 -6.02
CA GLY A 153 7.77 -4.43 -6.52
C GLY A 153 7.08 -3.28 -7.25
N THR A 154 5.79 -3.05 -6.97
CA THR A 154 4.97 -2.05 -7.66
C THR A 154 4.67 -0.79 -6.84
N VAL A 155 5.31 -0.59 -5.68
CA VAL A 155 5.00 0.56 -4.78
C VAL A 155 5.06 1.94 -5.46
N CYS A 156 5.81 2.05 -6.55
CA CYS A 156 5.95 3.28 -7.35
C CYS A 156 5.32 3.20 -8.75
N ASP A 157 4.55 2.15 -9.03
CA ASP A 157 3.77 2.00 -10.26
C ASP A 157 2.31 2.36 -9.95
N PRO A 158 1.82 3.56 -10.33
CA PRO A 158 0.48 4.01 -9.96
C PRO A 158 -0.65 3.14 -10.54
N GLU A 159 -0.38 2.29 -11.54
CA GLU A 159 -1.36 1.36 -12.10
C GLU A 159 -1.45 0.05 -11.31
N ARG A 160 -0.38 -0.30 -10.58
CA ARG A 160 -0.21 -1.62 -9.93
C ARG A 160 0.14 -1.54 -8.44
N SER A 161 0.28 -0.34 -7.88
CA SER A 161 0.56 -0.11 -6.45
C SER A 161 -0.73 -0.22 -5.62
N CYS A 162 -1.14 -1.47 -5.39
CA CYS A 162 -2.40 -1.80 -4.75
C CYS A 162 -2.27 -3.14 -4.01
N ALA A 163 -2.97 -3.24 -2.88
CA ALA A 163 -3.09 -4.45 -2.09
C ALA A 163 -4.54 -4.66 -1.67
N ILE A 164 -4.93 -5.92 -1.49
CA ILE A 164 -6.18 -6.30 -0.84
C ILE A 164 -5.87 -7.12 0.41
N VAL A 165 -6.67 -6.92 1.46
CA VAL A 165 -6.54 -7.62 2.74
C VAL A 165 -7.93 -8.03 3.21
N GLU A 166 -8.07 -9.31 3.50
CA GLU A 166 -9.15 -9.83 4.32
C GLU A 166 -8.88 -9.45 5.78
N ASP A 167 -9.77 -8.65 6.34
CA ASP A 167 -9.72 -8.29 7.75
C ASP A 167 -10.28 -9.44 8.58
N ASP A 168 -9.44 -10.15 9.32
CA ASP A 168 -9.85 -11.23 10.22
C ASP A 168 -9.73 -10.81 11.71
N GLY A 169 -9.36 -9.56 11.99
CA GLY A 169 -9.15 -9.02 13.33
C GLY A 169 -7.89 -8.16 13.41
N LEU A 170 -7.34 -7.96 14.61
CA LEU A 170 -6.12 -7.15 14.78
C LEU A 170 -4.89 -7.76 14.09
N GLN A 171 -4.88 -9.08 13.89
CA GLN A 171 -3.82 -9.81 13.20
C GLN A 171 -3.73 -9.47 11.71
N SER A 172 -4.79 -8.92 11.11
CA SER A 172 -4.77 -8.38 9.73
C SER A 172 -3.72 -7.29 9.55
N ALA A 173 -3.19 -6.73 10.65
CA ALA A 173 -2.03 -5.84 10.63
C ALA A 173 -0.77 -6.50 10.05
N PHE A 174 -0.56 -7.79 10.33
CA PHE A 174 0.56 -8.54 9.78
C PHE A 174 0.32 -8.92 8.32
N THR A 175 -0.92 -9.21 7.95
CA THR A 175 -1.31 -9.39 6.55
C THR A 175 -1.09 -8.11 5.75
N ALA A 176 -1.57 -6.97 6.23
CA ALA A 176 -1.31 -5.67 5.61
C ALA A 176 0.19 -5.37 5.52
N ALA A 177 0.97 -5.70 6.54
CA ALA A 177 2.42 -5.51 6.48
C ALA A 177 3.11 -6.45 5.48
N HIS A 178 2.60 -7.67 5.31
CA HIS A 178 3.07 -8.63 4.32
C HIS A 178 2.80 -8.15 2.89
N GLU A 179 1.57 -7.72 2.59
CA GLU A 179 1.22 -7.26 1.24
C GLU A 179 1.90 -5.93 0.85
N LEU A 180 2.27 -5.11 1.84
CA LEU A 180 3.00 -3.86 1.62
C LEU A 180 4.53 -4.04 1.54
N GLY A 181 5.06 -5.20 1.93
CA GLY A 181 6.50 -5.48 2.04
C GLY A 181 7.10 -6.04 0.75
#